data_AF-A0A961T065-F1
#
_entry.id   AF-A0A961T065-F1
#
_cell.length_a   1.000
_cell.length_b   1.000
_cell.length_c   1.000
_cell.angle_alpha   90.00
_cell.angle_beta   90.00
_cell.angle_gamma   90.00
#
_symmetry.space_group_name_H-M   'P 1'
#
loop_
_entity.id
_entity.type
_entity.pdbx_description
1 polymer ?
#
loop_
_entity_poly.entity_id
_entity_poly.type
_entity_poly.pdbx_seq_one_letter_code
_entity_poly.pdbx_strand_id
1 'polypeptide(L)' 'MRELFIGLALVLVLEGLAYAAFPGGIKSMARQLPDIPDGTLRNFGVIAIMIGVAIVWLVKHS' A
#
# COMPACT_ATOMS: atom_id res chain seq x y z
N MET A 1 -9.47 -0.30 18.63
CA MET A 1 -10.28 -1.16 17.74
C MET A 1 -10.89 -0.38 16.57
N ARG A 2 -11.64 0.73 16.78
CA ARG A 2 -12.25 1.49 15.67
C ARG A 2 -11.24 2.05 14.66
N GLU A 3 -10.07 2.50 15.12
CA GLU A 3 -9.00 3.05 14.26
C GLU A 3 -8.51 2.04 13.20
N LEU A 4 -8.43 0.76 13.56
CA LEU A 4 -8.05 -0.30 12.61
C LEU A 4 -9.11 -0.47 11.52
N PHE A 5 -10.39 -0.42 11.88
CA PHE A 5 -11.49 -0.49 10.92
C PHE A 5 -11.52 0.74 10.00
N ILE A 6 -11.22 1.93 10.52
CA ILE A 6 -11.13 3.16 9.72
C ILE A 6 -9.94 3.06 8.76
N GLY A 7 -8.77 2.63 9.23
CA GLY A 7 -7.60 2.42 8.37
C GLY A 7 -7.87 1.41 7.26
N LEU A 8 -8.52 0.29 7.59
CA LEU A 8 -8.92 -0.71 6.61
C LEU A 8 -9.92 -0.16 5.58
N ALA A 9 -10.93 0.61 6.03
CA ALA A 9 -11.88 1.25 5.13
C ALA A 9 -11.20 2.24 4.17
N LEU A 10 -10.27 3.04 4.66
CA LEU A 10 -9.50 3.99 3.84
C LEU A 10 -8.64 3.27 2.80
N VAL A 11 -7.96 2.18 3.18
CA VAL A 11 -7.18 1.37 2.22
C VAL A 11 -8.09 0.83 1.12
N LEU A 12 -9.26 0.30 1.45
CA LEU A 12 -10.23 -0.19 0.45
C LEU A 12 -10.74 0.91 -0.48
N VAL A 13 -11.02 2.10 0.05
CA VAL A 13 -11.43 3.26 -0.77
C VAL A 13 -10.32 3.67 -1.73
N LEU A 14 -9.08 3.77 -1.25
CA LEU A 14 -7.94 4.17 -2.08
C LEU A 14 -7.60 3.13 -3.16
N GLU A 15 -7.58 1.85 -2.79
CA GLU A 15 -7.42 0.73 -3.73
C GLU A 15 -8.52 0.77 -4.80
N GLY A 16 -9.80 0.82 -4.38
CA GLY A 16 -10.94 0.87 -5.28
C GLY A 16 -10.90 2.07 -6.24
N LEU A 17 -10.51 3.24 -5.73
CA LEU A 17 -10.31 4.44 -6.53
C LEU A 17 -9.20 4.25 -7.56
N ALA A 18 -8.07 3.65 -7.18
CA ALA A 18 -6.98 3.38 -8.10
C ALA A 18 -7.40 2.44 -9.25
N TYR A 19 -8.15 1.36 -8.94
CA TYR A 19 -8.71 0.48 -9.96
C TYR A 19 -9.70 1.18 -10.89
N ALA A 20 -10.55 2.07 -10.36
CA ALA A 20 -11.56 2.79 -11.12
C ALA A 20 -10.96 3.90 -12.00
N ALA A 21 -9.99 4.64 -11.47
CA ALA A 21 -9.38 5.79 -12.15
C ALA A 21 -8.32 5.38 -13.18
N PHE A 22 -7.49 4.37 -12.88
CA PHE A 22 -6.34 3.98 -13.70
C PHE A 22 -6.23 2.48 -13.94
N PRO A 23 -7.25 1.81 -14.51
CA PRO A 23 -7.27 0.36 -14.70
C PRO A 23 -6.13 -0.16 -15.60
N GLY A 24 -5.70 0.64 -16.58
CA GLY A 24 -4.59 0.29 -17.47
C GLY A 24 -3.23 0.28 -16.76
N GLY A 25 -2.99 1.26 -15.87
CA GLY A 25 -1.75 1.34 -15.09
C GLY A 25 -1.59 0.14 -14.18
N ILE A 26 -2.66 -0.22 -13.46
CA ILE A 26 -2.69 -1.41 -12.60
C ILE A 26 -2.40 -2.68 -13.39
N LYS A 27 -3.04 -2.88 -14.55
CA LYS A 27 -2.78 -4.05 -15.41
C LYS A 27 -1.34 -4.10 -15.91
N SER A 28 -0.74 -2.95 -16.23
CA SER A 28 0.66 -2.86 -16.65
C SER A 28 1.62 -3.24 -15.52
N MET A 29 1.39 -2.72 -14.31
CA MET A 29 2.17 -3.08 -13.13
C MET A 29 2.05 -4.57 -12.80
N ALA A 30 0.83 -5.11 -12.84
CA ALA A 30 0.59 -6.52 -12.56
C ALA A 30 1.32 -7.47 -13.53
N ARG A 31 1.53 -7.07 -14.79
CA ARG A 31 2.31 -7.85 -15.76
C ARG A 31 3.80 -7.83 -15.49
N GLN A 32 4.32 -6.79 -14.85
CA GLN A 32 5.73 -6.66 -14.52
C GLN A 32 6.08 -7.32 -13.18
N LEU A 33 5.09 -7.54 -12.30
CA LEU A 33 5.30 -8.19 -10.99
C LEU A 33 6.07 -9.53 -11.06
N PRO A 34 5.79 -10.46 -12.00
CA PRO A 34 6.51 -11.73 -12.08
C PRO A 34 7.99 -11.59 -12.44
N ASP A 35 8.38 -10.49 -13.11
CA ASP A 35 9.76 -10.24 -13.52
C ASP A 35 10.59 -9.61 -12.39
N ILE A 36 9.94 -9.16 -11.31
CA ILE A 36 10.62 -8.56 -10.15
C ILE A 36 11.07 -9.69 -9.21
N PRO A 37 12.38 -9.79 -8.88
CA PRO A 37 12.85 -10.78 -7.93
C PRO A 37 12.17 -10.65 -6.56
N ASP A 38 11.83 -11.78 -5.94
CA ASP A 38 11.19 -11.83 -4.61
C ASP A 38 11.96 -11.04 -3.55
N GLY A 39 13.30 -11.05 -3.62
CA GLY A 39 14.15 -10.28 -2.70
C GLY A 39 13.90 -8.76 -2.77
N THR A 40 13.65 -8.24 -3.97
CA THR A 40 13.33 -6.83 -4.20
C THR A 40 11.95 -6.49 -3.67
N LEU A 41 10.94 -7.33 -3.97
CA LEU A 41 9.59 -7.17 -3.44
C LEU A 41 9.56 -7.20 -1.91
N ARG A 42 10.32 -8.12 -1.30
CA ARG A 42 10.43 -8.22 0.15
C ARG A 42 11.06 -6.98 0.77
N ASN A 43 12.18 -6.51 0.22
CA ASN A 43 12.86 -5.32 0.72
C ASN A 43 11.97 -4.08 0.60
N PHE A 44 11.27 -3.94 -0.53
CA PHE A 44 10.29 -2.86 -0.72
C PHE A 44 9.17 -2.94 0.32
N GLY A 45 8.62 -4.13 0.56
CA GLY A 45 7.60 -4.35 1.59
C GLY A 45 8.07 -3.98 3.00
N VAL A 46 9.29 -4.36 3.38
CA VAL A 46 9.88 -4.00 4.69
C VAL A 46 10.02 -2.48 4.83
N ILE A 47 10.51 -1.80 3.80
CA ILE A 47 10.66 -0.34 3.80
C ILE A 47 9.28 0.33 3.92
N ALA A 48 8.28 -0.14 3.17
CA ALA A 48 6.92 0.38 3.22
C ALA A 48 6.29 0.22 4.62
N ILE A 49 6.49 -0.93 5.28
CA ILE A 49 6.05 -1.16 6.66
C ILE A 49 6.71 -0.16 7.61
N MET A 50 8.03 0.02 7.53
CA MET A 50 8.75 0.96 8.39
C MET A 50 8.25 2.39 8.24
N ILE A 51 8.03 2.84 7.00
CA ILE A 51 7.47 4.17 6.72
C ILE A 51 6.05 4.29 7.27
N GLY A 52 5.19 3.29 7.04
CA GLY A 52 3.82 3.28 7.56
C GLY A 52 3.77 3.40 9.08
N VAL A 53 4.61 2.65 9.79
CA VAL A 53 4.74 2.73 11.26
C VAL A 53 5.23 4.11 11.70
N ALA A 54 6.23 4.68 11.02
CA ALA A 54 6.75 6.01 11.33
C ALA A 54 5.68 7.11 11.15
N ILE A 55 4.87 7.04 10.08
CA ILE A 55 3.77 7.98 9.83
C ILE A 55 2.70 7.86 10.93
N VAL A 56 2.27 6.64 11.26
CA VAL A 56 1.27 6.42 12.33
C VAL A 56 1.79 6.94 13.67
N TRP A 57 3.06 6.70 13.98
CA TRP A 57 3.69 7.18 15.21
C TRP A 57 3.69 8.71 15.28
N LEU A 58 4.08 9.38 14.19
CA LEU A 58 4.13 10.84 14.10
C LEU A 58 2.73 11.45 14.22
N VAL A 59 1.75 10.94 13.48
CA VAL A 59 0.36 11.44 13.52
C VAL A 59 -0.27 11.25 14.91
N LYS A 60 0.10 10.19 15.63
CA LYS A 60 -0.43 9.92 16.98
C LYS A 60 0.28 10.68 18.11
N HIS A 61 1.52 11.14 17.89
CA HIS A 61 2.32 11.90 18.87
C HIS A 61 2.39 13.42 18.59
N SER A 62 1.85 13.90 17.48
CA SER A 62 1.54 15.32 17.24
C SER A 62 0.25 15.74 17.92
#